data_AF-D3V615-F1
#
_entry.id   AF-D3V615-F1
#
_cell.length_a   1.000
_cell.length_b   1.000
_cell.length_c   1.000
_cell.angle_alpha   90.00
_cell.angle_beta   90.00
_cell.angle_gamma   90.00
#
_symmetry.space_group_name_H-M   'P 1'
#
loop_
_entity.id
_entity.type
_entity.pdbx_description
1 polymer ?
#
loop_
_entity_poly.entity_id
_entity_poly.type
_entity_poly.pdbx_seq_one_letter_code
_entity_poly.pdbx_strand_id
1 'polypeptide(L)' 'MINRPTHTETLTTQNSLKLAERLQTYLFTWSASEKNKDTVHLIEMAIDTTNKIIDNLIKSTEVNDEQ' A
#
# COMPACT_ATOMS: atom_id res chain seq x y z
N MET A 1 -14.69 -10.16 -24.05
CA MET A 1 -13.70 -11.10 -23.47
C MET A 1 -13.34 -10.56 -22.10
N ILE A 2 -13.67 -11.26 -21.03
CA ILE A 2 -13.30 -10.87 -19.66
C ILE A 2 -11.94 -11.53 -19.39
N ASN A 3 -10.90 -10.72 -19.21
CA ASN A 3 -9.57 -11.20 -18.84
C ASN A 3 -9.62 -11.61 -17.37
N ARG A 4 -9.73 -12.92 -17.11
CA ARG A 4 -9.66 -13.46 -15.75
C ARG A 4 -8.21 -13.37 -15.26
N PRO A 5 -7.95 -12.81 -14.08
CA PRO A 5 -6.62 -12.79 -13.51
C PRO A 5 -6.15 -14.21 -13.21
N THR A 6 -4.85 -14.45 -13.40
CA THR A 6 -4.24 -15.76 -13.14
C THR A 6 -3.87 -15.92 -11.66
N HIS A 7 -3.81 -17.15 -11.13
CA HIS A 7 -3.46 -17.44 -9.73
C HIS A 7 -2.17 -16.72 -9.26
N THR A 8 -1.23 -16.55 -10.19
CA THR A 8 0.02 -15.82 -9.97
C THR A 8 -0.21 -14.33 -9.67
N GLU A 9 -1.16 -13.68 -10.35
CA GLU A 9 -1.47 -12.25 -10.18
C GLU A 9 -2.10 -11.96 -8.82
N THR A 10 -2.99 -12.83 -8.33
CA THR A 10 -3.58 -12.72 -6.98
C THR A 10 -2.51 -12.83 -5.90
N LEU A 11 -1.56 -13.76 -6.05
CA LEU A 11 -0.46 -13.94 -5.09
C LEU A 11 0.51 -12.75 -5.11
N THR A 12 0.79 -12.18 -6.29
CA THR A 12 1.60 -10.98 -6.43
C THR A 12 0.93 -9.77 -5.75
N THR A 13 -0.36 -9.54 -5.97
CA THR A 13 -1.09 -8.43 -5.32
C THR A 13 -1.11 -8.56 -3.80
N GLN A 14 -1.33 -9.76 -3.25
CA GLN A 14 -1.28 -9.99 -1.81
C GLN A 14 0.11 -9.72 -1.21
N ASN A 15 1.19 -10.09 -1.91
CA ASN A 15 2.54 -9.81 -1.46
C ASN A 15 2.85 -8.30 -1.52
N SER A 16 2.40 -7.61 -2.57
CA SER A 16 2.51 -6.14 -2.68
C SER A 16 1.75 -5.43 -1.57
N LEU A 17 0.55 -5.90 -1.21
CA LEU A 17 -0.24 -5.34 -0.11
C LEU A 17 0.51 -5.44 1.23
N LYS A 18 1.01 -6.64 1.58
CA LYS A 18 1.81 -6.85 2.79
C LYS A 18 3.06 -5.97 2.83
N LEU A 19 3.70 -5.75 1.68
CA LEU A 19 4.87 -4.88 1.60
C LEU A 19 4.49 -3.40 1.85
N ALA A 20 3.38 -2.94 1.27
CA ALA A 20 2.90 -1.58 1.46
C ALA A 20 2.48 -1.31 2.92
N GLU A 21 1.80 -2.26 3.57
CA GLU A 21 1.44 -2.17 5.00
C GLU A 21 2.68 -2.09 5.92
N ARG A 22 3.72 -2.87 5.60
CA ARG A 22 5.01 -2.79 6.32
C ARG A 22 5.69 -1.45 6.12
N LEU A 23 5.70 -0.94 4.89
CA LEU A 23 6.26 0.39 4.60
C LEU A 23 5.52 1.48 5.38
N GLN A 24 4.18 1.45 5.37
CA GLN A 24 3.35 2.37 6.14
C GLN A 24 3.73 2.36 7.63
N THR A 25 3.89 1.17 8.22
CA THR A 25 4.31 1.00 9.62
C THR A 25 5.67 1.64 9.90
N TYR A 26 6.65 1.45 9.01
CA TYR A 26 7.99 2.04 9.15
C TYR A 26 7.95 3.56 9.03
N LEU A 27 7.16 4.10 8.11
CA LEU A 27 6.98 5.54 7.95
C LEU A 27 6.32 6.16 9.18
N PHE A 28 5.28 5.55 9.75
CA PHE A 28 4.69 6.01 11.01
C PHE A 28 5.70 6.01 12.16
N THR A 29 6.50 4.95 12.28
CA THR A 29 7.53 4.84 13.31
C THR A 29 8.60 5.92 13.16
N TRP A 30 9.05 6.17 11.93
CA TRP A 30 10.01 7.24 11.64
C TRP A 30 9.40 8.61 11.91
N SER A 31 8.18 8.89 11.44
CA SER A 31 7.49 10.15 11.68
C SER A 31 7.37 10.49 13.16
N ALA A 32 7.09 9.49 14.00
CA ALA A 32 6.95 9.66 15.45
C ALA A 32 8.29 9.93 16.18
N SER A 33 9.41 9.56 15.57
CA SER A 33 10.75 9.73 16.16
C SER A 33 11.54 10.90 15.57
N GLU A 34 11.12 11.42 14.42
CA GLU A 34 11.75 12.53 13.73
C GLU A 34 11.47 13.87 14.42
N LYS A 35 12.50 14.72 14.53
CA LYS A 35 12.42 16.04 15.18
C LYS A 35 12.42 17.17 14.16
N ASN A 36 12.99 16.94 12.98
CA ASN A 36 12.98 17.90 11.90
C ASN A 36 11.57 17.98 11.29
N LYS A 37 10.93 19.14 11.39
CA LYS A 37 9.55 19.35 10.93
C LYS A 37 9.39 19.21 9.41
N ASP A 38 10.38 19.62 8.64
CA ASP A 38 10.35 19.49 7.18
C ASP A 38 10.43 18.00 6.80
N THR A 39 11.31 17.24 7.47
CA THR A 39 11.38 15.78 7.31
C THR A 39 10.08 15.11 7.72
N VAL A 40 9.48 15.48 8.86
CA VAL A 40 8.16 14.95 9.28
C VAL A 40 7.12 15.18 8.19
N HIS A 41 7.05 16.38 7.63
CA HIS A 41 6.10 16.69 6.57
C HIS A 41 6.30 15.83 5.31
N LEU A 42 7.55 15.58 4.91
CA LEU A 42 7.86 14.65 3.81
C LEU A 42 7.42 13.21 4.14
N ILE A 43 7.59 12.77 5.39
CA ILE A 43 7.16 11.44 5.84
C ILE A 43 5.63 11.35 5.82
N GLU A 44 4.91 12.38 6.26
CA GLU A 44 3.45 12.45 6.19
C GLU A 44 2.94 12.29 4.74
N MET A 45 3.55 12.99 3.79
CA MET A 45 3.23 12.82 2.36
C MET A 45 3.52 11.41 1.84
N ALA A 46 4.59 10.77 2.33
CA ALA A 46 4.91 9.40 1.99
C ALA A 46 3.89 8.40 2.59
N ILE A 47 3.41 8.65 3.80
CA ILE A 47 2.33 7.87 4.44
C ILE A 47 1.05 7.98 3.61
N ASP A 48 0.62 9.20 3.26
CA ASP A 48 -0.58 9.42 2.45
C ASP A 48 -0.50 8.72 1.08
N THR A 49 0.67 8.77 0.45
CA THR A 49 0.90 8.08 -0.82
C THR A 49 0.83 6.56 -0.64
N THR A 50 1.41 6.04 0.44
CA THR A 50 1.37 4.60 0.77
C THR A 50 -0.06 4.13 1.04
N ASN A 51 -0.88 4.93 1.73
CA ASN A 51 -2.30 4.64 1.96
C ASN A 51 -3.07 4.51 0.64
N LYS A 52 -2.85 5.42 -0.31
CA LYS A 52 -3.47 5.34 -1.64
C LYS A 52 -3.04 4.09 -2.42
N ILE A 53 -1.79 3.66 -2.26
CA ILE A 53 -1.30 2.41 -2.87
C ILE A 53 -2.03 1.21 -2.27
N ILE A 54 -2.16 1.15 -0.93
CA ILE A 54 -2.91 0.10 -0.23
C ILE A 54 -4.36 0.05 -0.73
N ASP A 55 -5.05 1.19 -0.76
CA ASP A 55 -6.44 1.28 -1.24
C ASP A 55 -6.59 0.75 -2.67
N ASN A 56 -5.65 1.09 -3.56
CA ASN A 56 -5.66 0.63 -4.95
C ASN A 56 -5.41 -0.88 -5.05
N LEU A 57 -4.52 -1.43 -4.23
CA LEU A 57 -4.24 -2.87 -4.19
C LEU A 57 -5.45 -3.66 -3.66
N ILE A 58 -6.13 -3.14 -2.63
CA ILE A 58 -7.36 -3.74 -2.09
C ILE A 58 -8.47 -3.74 -3.15
N LYS A 59 -8.75 -2.59 -3.78
CA LYS A 59 -9.76 -2.51 -4.86
C LYS A 59 -9.47 -3.45 -6.02
N SER A 60 -8.19 -3.59 -6.40
CA SER A 60 -7.77 -4.52 -7.45
C SER A 60 -7.95 -5.99 -7.07
N THR A 61 -8.06 -6.28 -5.77
CA THR A 61 -8.34 -7.62 -5.23
C THR A 61 -9.84 -7.88 -5.16
N GLU A 62 -10.64 -6.91 -4.69
CA GLU A 62 -12.11 -7.03 -4.58
C GLU A 62 -12.81 -7.18 -5.94
N VAL A 63 -12.36 -6.46 -6.97
CA VAL A 63 -12.88 -6.61 -8.35
C VAL A 63 -12.69 -8.04 -8.90
N ASN A 64 -11.76 -8.81 -8.34
CA ASN A 64 -11.49 -10.18 -8.76
C ASN A 64 -12.33 -11.24 -8.03
N ASP A 65 -12.92 -10.93 -6.87
CA ASP A 65 -13.66 -11.90 -6.04
C ASP A 65 -15.17 -11.93 -6.38
N GLU A 66 -15.72 -10.91 -7.06
CA GLU A 66 -17.15 -10.83 -7.44
C GLU A 66 -17.48 -11.35 -8.86
N GLN A 67 -16.59 -12.12 -9.52
CA GLN A 67 -16.79 -12.70 -10.87
C GLN A 67 -16.46 -14.21 -10.99
#